data_AF-A0A4V3GUH4-F1
#
_entry.id   AF-A0A4V3GUH4-F1
#
_cell.length_a   1.000
_cell.length_b   1.000
_cell.length_c   1.000
_cell.angle_alpha   90.00
_cell.angle_beta   90.00
_cell.angle_gamma   90.00
#
_symmetry.space_group_name_H-M   'P 1'
#
loop_
_entity.id
_entity.type
_entity.pdbx_description
1 polymer ?
#
loop_
_entity_poly.entity_id
_entity_poly.type
_entity_poly.pdbx_seq_one_letter_code
_entity_poly.pdbx_strand_id
1 'polypeptide(L)' 'MSYTAEQREQIIDRLDRSYQEMPMWVKTACKHAMGAPKHHPETGEPILSFREAVSISSDETLDTLLEDFEDNGDLLPA' A
#
# COMPACT_ATOMS: atom_id res chain seq x y z
N MET A 1 -12.90 -4.28 -8.99
CA MET A 1 -14.19 -3.66 -8.60
C MET A 1 -13.89 -2.24 -8.12
N SER A 2 -14.87 -1.35 -7.93
CA SER A 2 -14.59 -0.03 -7.34
C SER A 2 -14.98 -0.02 -5.87
N TYR A 3 -14.06 0.38 -5.01
CA TYR A 3 -14.31 0.48 -3.57
C TYR A 3 -15.18 1.68 -3.23
N THR A 4 -15.99 1.56 -2.17
CA THR A 4 -16.50 2.77 -1.52
C THR A 4 -15.34 3.50 -0.82
N ALA A 5 -15.50 4.80 -0.57
CA ALA A 5 -14.47 5.57 0.14
C ALA A 5 -14.13 4.97 1.51
N GLU A 6 -15.13 4.45 2.23
CA GLU A 6 -14.93 3.82 3.54
C GLU A 6 -14.17 2.49 3.44
N GLN A 7 -14.54 1.63 2.49
CA GLN A 7 -13.84 0.36 2.25
C GLN A 7 -12.39 0.61 1.85
N ARG A 8 -12.18 1.59 0.97
CA ARG A 8 -10.85 1.97 0.50
C ARG A 8 -9.98 2.45 1.66
N GLU A 9 -10.50 3.27 2.55
CA GLU A 9 -9.77 3.75 3.73
C GLU A 9 -9.41 2.60 4.69
N GLN A 10 -10.33 1.65 4.91
CA GLN A 10 -10.07 0.46 5.72
C GLN A 10 -8.96 -0.42 5.13
N ILE A 11 -8.96 -0.59 3.81
CA ILE A 11 -7.93 -1.35 3.09
C ILE A 11 -6.57 -0.65 3.20
N ILE A 12 -6.52 0.66 2.94
CA ILE A 12 -5.30 1.46 3.08
C ILE A 12 -4.75 1.35 4.50
N ASP A 13 -5.61 1.47 5.51
CA ASP A 13 -5.20 1.36 6.90
C ASP A 13 -4.63 -0.03 7.22
N ARG A 14 -5.30 -1.09 6.77
CA ARG A 14 -4.84 -2.46 6.96
C ARG A 14 -3.49 -2.72 6.29
N LEU A 15 -3.31 -2.27 5.05
CA LEU A 15 -2.04 -2.39 4.32
C LEU A 15 -0.93 -1.59 5.00
N ASP A 16 -1.20 -0.36 5.43
CA ASP A 16 -0.22 0.47 6.13
C ASP A 16 0.21 -0.16 7.46
N ARG A 17 -0.73 -0.61 8.30
CA ARG A 17 -0.42 -1.35 9.54
C ARG A 17 0.43 -2.58 9.26
N SER A 18 0.06 -3.38 8.26
CA SER A 18 0.80 -4.58 7.87
C SER A 18 2.23 -4.24 7.43
N TYR A 19 2.38 -3.19 6.61
CA TYR A 19 3.68 -2.69 6.19
C TYR A 19 4.50 -2.16 7.37
N GLN A 20 3.88 -1.55 8.38
CA GLN A 20 4.60 -1.05 9.55
C GLN A 20 5.16 -2.16 10.45
N GLU A 21 4.49 -3.31 10.55
CA GLU A 21 4.96 -4.46 11.33
C GLU A 21 6.05 -5.28 10.63
N MET A 22 6.21 -5.14 9.31
CA MET A 22 7.26 -5.82 8.55
C MET A 22 8.68 -5.45 9.05
N PRO A 23 9.64 -6.39 9.05
CA PRO A 23 11.05 -6.07 9.25
C PRO A 23 11.57 -5.06 8.22
N MET A 24 12.51 -4.18 8.60
CA MET A 24 13.02 -3.10 7.73
C MET A 24 13.56 -3.57 6.37
N TRP A 25 14.17 -4.76 6.34
CA TRP A 25 14.67 -5.35 5.08
C TRP A 25 13.52 -5.79 4.16
N VAL A 26 12.42 -6.29 4.71
CA VAL A 26 11.17 -6.61 3.97
C VAL A 26 10.52 -5.34 3.46
N LYS A 27 10.41 -4.30 4.30
CA LYS A 27 9.90 -2.97 3.89
C LYS A 27 10.66 -2.41 2.68
N THR A 28 11.99 -2.54 2.69
CA THR A 28 12.86 -2.08 1.60
C THR A 28 12.62 -2.87 0.31
N ALA A 29 12.49 -4.20 0.41
CA ALA A 29 12.17 -5.07 -0.72
C ALA A 29 10.77 -4.79 -1.29
N CYS A 30 9.76 -4.66 -0.42
CA CYS A 30 8.39 -4.31 -0.77
C CYS A 30 8.34 -2.97 -1.53
N LYS A 31 8.99 -1.92 -1.01
CA LYS A 31 9.07 -0.62 -1.69
C LYS A 31 9.69 -0.70 -3.09
N HIS A 32 10.70 -1.56 -3.28
CA HIS A 32 11.32 -1.78 -4.58
C HIS A 32 10.41 -2.58 -5.53
N ALA A 33 9.76 -3.63 -5.02
CA ALA A 33 8.88 -4.50 -5.80
C ALA A 33 7.62 -3.76 -6.30
N MET A 34 7.05 -2.88 -5.49
CA MET A 34 5.89 -2.08 -5.87
C MET A 34 6.13 -1.10 -7.02
N GLY A 35 7.40 -0.81 -7.37
CA GLY A 35 7.72 0.23 -8.36
C GLY A 35 7.09 1.58 -8.01
N ALA A 36 6.89 1.84 -6.71
CA ALA A 36 6.01 2.91 -6.22
C ALA A 36 6.44 4.27 -6.78
N PRO A 37 5.48 5.12 -7.19
CA PRO A 37 5.78 6.45 -7.70
C PRO A 37 6.60 7.24 -6.67
N LYS A 38 7.59 8.00 -7.16
CA LYS A 38 8.43 8.84 -6.29
C LYS A 38 7.80 10.20 -6.00
N HIS A 39 6.84 10.61 -6.82
CA HIS A 39 6.17 11.90 -6.74
C HIS A 39 4.67 11.72 -6.93
N HIS A 40 3.89 12.57 -6.26
CA HIS A 40 2.44 12.63 -6.38
C HIS A 40 2.06 13.08 -7.80
N PRO A 41 1.11 12.40 -8.48
CA PRO A 41 0.77 12.69 -9.87
C PRO A 41 0.11 14.06 -10.04
N GLU A 42 -0.68 14.51 -9.06
CA GLU A 42 -1.37 15.81 -9.13
C GLU A 42 -0.52 17.01 -8.69
N THR A 43 0.28 16.87 -7.61
CA THR A 43 1.03 17.99 -7.03
C THR A 43 2.51 18.01 -7.45
N GLY A 44 3.04 16.88 -7.93
CA GLY A 44 4.46 16.71 -8.24
C GLY A 44 5.36 16.61 -7.00
N GLU A 45 4.81 16.66 -5.78
CA GLU A 45 5.58 16.59 -4.54
C GLU A 45 6.10 15.18 -4.26
N PRO A 46 7.24 15.01 -3.58
CA PRO A 46 7.76 13.70 -3.23
C PRO A 46 6.80 12.91 -2.32
N ILE A 47 6.66 11.62 -2.58
CA ILE A 47 5.92 10.71 -1.69
C ILE A 47 6.83 10.29 -0.53
N LEU A 48 6.37 10.49 0.70
CA LEU A 48 7.18 10.33 1.90
C LEU A 48 6.84 9.06 2.69
N SER A 49 5.65 8.50 2.48
CA SER A 49 5.19 7.32 3.22
C SER A 49 4.54 6.24 2.33
N PHE A 50 4.47 5.02 2.88
CA PHE A 50 3.73 3.92 2.26
C PHE A 50 2.25 4.25 2.15
N ARG A 51 1.64 4.77 3.23
CA ARG A 51 0.24 5.21 3.24
C ARG A 51 -0.06 6.18 2.11
N GLU A 52 0.75 7.22 1.92
CA GLU A 52 0.58 8.17 0.82
C GLU A 52 0.62 7.49 -0.55
N ALA A 53 1.56 6.55 -0.75
CA ALA A 53 1.68 5.81 -2.01
C ALA A 53 0.43 4.97 -2.31
N VAL A 54 -0.11 4.25 -1.31
CA VAL A 54 -1.32 3.44 -1.51
C VAL A 54 -2.58 4.30 -1.62
N SER A 55 -2.64 5.45 -0.93
CA SER A 55 -3.78 6.39 -1.01
C SER A 55 -4.03 6.91 -2.42
N ILE A 56 -2.97 7.12 -3.21
CA ILE A 56 -3.05 7.61 -4.59
C ILE A 56 -3.08 6.49 -5.64
N SER A 57 -2.97 5.24 -5.23
CA SER A 57 -2.94 4.06 -6.13
C SER A 57 -4.34 3.70 -6.63
N SER A 58 -4.48 2.98 -7.73
CA SER A 58 -5.81 2.54 -8.17
C SER A 58 -6.40 1.47 -7.22
N ASP A 59 -7.71 1.24 -7.28
CA ASP A 59 -8.35 0.13 -6.55
C ASP A 59 -7.74 -1.23 -6.95
N GLU A 60 -7.43 -1.42 -8.23
CA GLU A 60 -6.76 -2.63 -8.75
C GLU A 60 -5.38 -2.84 -8.12
N THR A 61 -4.61 -1.77 -7.94
CA THR A 61 -3.32 -1.86 -7.23
C THR A 61 -3.51 -2.22 -5.76
N LEU A 62 -4.57 -1.74 -5.10
CA LEU A 62 -4.87 -2.15 -3.73
C LEU A 62 -5.25 -3.63 -3.66
N ASP A 63 -5.98 -4.16 -4.64
CA ASP A 63 -6.33 -5.58 -4.74
C ASP A 63 -5.06 -6.44 -4.83
N THR A 64 -4.15 -6.10 -5.76
CA THR A 64 -2.86 -6.81 -5.90
C THR A 64 -2.03 -6.74 -4.62
N LEU A 65 -1.98 -5.59 -3.95
CA LEU A 65 -1.23 -5.46 -2.69
C LEU A 65 -1.83 -6.29 -1.56
N LEU A 66 -3.16 -6.40 -1.49
CA LEU A 66 -3.83 -7.27 -0.52
C LEU A 66 -3.47 -8.73 -0.77
N GLU A 67 -3.56 -9.18 -2.02
CA GLU A 67 -3.19 -10.55 -2.43
C GLU A 67 -1.72 -10.83 -2.13
N ASP A 68 -0.80 -9.92 -2.52
CA ASP A 68 0.63 -10.07 -2.26
C ASP A 68 0.94 -10.15 -0.75
N PHE A 69 0.33 -9.30 0.07
CA PHE A 69 0.55 -9.32 1.51
C PHE A 69 -0.03 -10.59 2.13
N GLU A 70 -1.17 -11.09 1.63
CA GLU A 70 -1.81 -12.32 2.10
C GLU A 70 -0.95 -13.54 1.75
N ASP A 71 -0.50 -13.65 0.50
CA ASP A 71 0.32 -14.76 0.00
C ASP A 71 1.68 -14.84 0.72
N ASN A 72 2.24 -13.70 1.12
CA ASN A 72 3.48 -13.64 1.90
C ASN A 72 3.27 -13.87 3.41
N GLY A 73 2.01 -13.94 3.87
CA GLY A 73 1.69 -14.07 5.30
C GLY A 73 1.96 -12.80 6.12
N ASP A 74 2.10 -11.66 5.45
CA ASP A 74 2.38 -10.35 6.05
C ASP A 74 1.10 -9.54 6.32
N LEU A 75 -0.04 -9.94 5.74
CA LEU A 75 -1.30 -9.24 5.89
C LEU A 75 -1.89 -9.44 7.29
N LEU A 76 -1.98 -8.35 8.06
CA LEU A 76 -2.62 -8.38 9.37
C LEU A 76 -4.14 -8.61 9.26
N PRO A 77 -4.82 -9.06 10.32
CA PRO A 77 -6.28 -9.13 10.36
C PRO A 77 -6.93 -7.76 10.11
N ALA A 78 -8.12 -7.77 9.50
CA ALA A 78 -8.92 -6.57 9.23
C ALA A 78 -9.28 -5.84 10.54
#